data_AF-A0A1W9M3M2-F1
#
_entry.id   AF-A0A1W9M3M2-F1
#
_cell.length_a   1.000
_cell.length_b   1.000
_cell.length_c   1.000
_cell.angle_alpha   90.00
_cell.angle_beta   90.00
_cell.angle_gamma   90.00
#
_symmetry.space_group_name_H-M   'P 1'
#
loop_
_entity.id
_entity.type
_entity.pdbx_description
1 polymer ?
#
loop_
_entity_poly.entity_id
_entity_poly.type
_entity_poly.pdbx_seq_one_letter_code
_entity_poly.pdbx_strand_id
1 'polypeptide(L)'
;MKNIIKISFLVFAFVFTSSFHAQAAKRALVIAINKYKDPRVRELKGCVNDADNILKILKNALSFKDSEIRCIKNEEATRDGILREFDNWLINGTAPGDKIFIS
;
A
#
# COMPACT_ATOMS: atom_id res chain seq x y z
N MET A 1 32.85 -42.59 -15.21
CA MET A 1 31.48 -42.63 -14.64
C MET A 1 31.28 -41.74 -13.41
N LYS A 2 32.20 -41.70 -12.44
CA LYS A 2 32.08 -40.85 -11.22
C LYS A 2 32.02 -39.33 -11.48
N ASN A 3 32.61 -38.84 -12.59
CA ASN A 3 32.64 -37.40 -12.91
C ASN A 3 31.37 -36.91 -13.64
N ILE A 4 30.64 -37.80 -14.30
CA ILE A 4 29.38 -37.48 -15.02
C ILE A 4 28.25 -37.23 -14.00
N ILE A 5 28.25 -37.96 -12.88
CA ILE A 5 27.30 -37.78 -11.78
C ILE A 5 27.52 -36.44 -11.05
N LYS A 6 28.78 -35.99 -10.89
CA LYS A 6 29.10 -34.68 -10.30
C LYS A 6 28.67 -33.50 -11.18
N ILE A 7 28.80 -33.63 -12.50
CA ILE A 7 28.40 -32.59 -13.46
C ILE A 7 26.88 -32.45 -13.51
N SER A 8 26.13 -33.56 -13.40
CA SER A 8 24.67 -33.55 -13.32
C SER A 8 24.16 -32.85 -12.04
N PHE A 9 24.89 -32.96 -10.92
CA PHE A 9 24.54 -32.30 -9.65
C PHE A 9 24.79 -30.78 -9.67
N LEU A 10 25.80 -30.34 -10.42
CA LEU A 10 26.18 -28.93 -10.52
C LEU A 10 25.22 -28.11 -11.42
N VAL A 11 24.65 -28.76 -12.44
CA VAL A 11 23.62 -28.14 -13.30
C VAL A 11 22.27 -28.06 -12.57
N PHE A 12 21.95 -29.01 -11.70
CA PHE A 12 20.72 -28.97 -10.89
C PHE A 12 20.72 -27.86 -9.82
N ALA A 13 21.90 -27.49 -9.31
CA ALA A 13 22.06 -26.39 -8.35
C ALA A 13 21.94 -24.99 -8.99
N PHE A 14 22.13 -24.87 -10.32
CA PHE A 14 22.11 -23.58 -11.02
C PHE A 14 20.71 -23.16 -11.49
N VAL A 15 19.75 -24.10 -11.58
CA VAL A 15 18.38 -23.82 -12.04
C VAL A 15 17.49 -23.20 -10.93
N PHE A 16 17.92 -23.23 -9.68
CA PHE A 16 17.15 -22.69 -8.54
C PHE A 16 17.48 -21.25 -8.13
N THR A 17 18.40 -20.56 -8.81
CA THR A 17 18.67 -19.13 -8.56
C THR A 17 17.79 -18.20 -9.37
N SER A 18 16.60 -18.65 -9.79
CA SER A 18 15.57 -17.73 -10.24
C SER A 18 15.26 -16.80 -9.06
N SER A 19 15.73 -15.57 -9.16
CA SER A 19 15.38 -14.52 -8.21
C SER A 19 13.86 -14.44 -8.21
N PHE A 20 13.22 -14.95 -7.16
CA PHE A 20 11.84 -14.61 -6.85
C PHE A 20 11.82 -13.10 -6.72
N HIS A 21 11.50 -12.40 -7.80
CA HIS A 21 11.18 -10.99 -7.72
C HIS A 21 9.88 -10.94 -6.94
N ALA A 22 10.00 -10.72 -5.63
CA ALA A 22 8.85 -10.38 -4.80
C ALA A 22 8.14 -9.23 -5.52
N GLN A 23 6.91 -9.48 -5.97
CA GLN A 23 6.16 -8.47 -6.69
C GLN A 23 6.02 -7.26 -5.77
N ALA A 24 6.50 -6.10 -6.21
CA ALA A 24 6.39 -4.84 -5.50
C ALA A 24 4.98 -4.67 -4.93
N ALA A 25 4.88 -4.57 -3.59
CA ALA A 25 3.59 -4.44 -2.93
C ALA A 25 3.00 -3.07 -3.22
N LYS A 26 1.68 -2.95 -3.10
CA LYS A 26 0.98 -1.67 -3.22
C LYS A 26 0.50 -1.25 -1.85
N ARG A 27 0.61 0.04 -1.52
CA ARG A 27 0.02 0.60 -0.30
C ARG A 27 -0.60 1.96 -0.59
N ALA A 28 -1.83 2.16 -0.16
CA ALA A 28 -2.54 3.42 -0.27
C ALA A 28 -2.95 3.93 1.12
N LEU A 29 -2.81 5.23 1.35
CA LEU A 29 -3.45 5.94 2.45
C LEU A 29 -4.38 7.00 1.87
N VAL A 30 -5.67 6.93 2.21
CA VAL A 30 -6.70 7.86 1.74
C VAL A 30 -7.32 8.57 2.94
N ILE A 31 -7.22 9.89 2.98
CA ILE A 31 -7.64 10.72 4.11
C ILE A 31 -8.79 11.62 3.65
N ALA A 32 -9.92 11.58 4.34
CA ALA A 32 -11.06 12.45 4.00
C ALA A 32 -11.64 13.16 5.21
N ILE A 33 -11.71 14.50 5.15
CA ILE A 33 -12.20 15.33 6.25
C ILE A 33 -13.33 16.22 5.73
N ASN A 34 -14.57 15.85 6.06
CA ASN A 34 -15.72 16.75 5.92
C ASN A 34 -15.91 17.59 7.19
N LYS A 35 -15.73 16.97 8.36
CA LYS A 35 -16.01 17.57 9.66
C LYS A 35 -14.73 18.03 10.34
N TYR A 36 -14.55 19.35 10.43
CA TYR A 36 -13.42 19.94 11.13
C TYR A 36 -13.81 20.25 12.58
N LYS A 37 -12.91 19.98 13.53
CA LYS A 37 -13.14 20.29 14.95
C LYS A 37 -13.15 21.79 15.24
N ASP A 38 -12.45 22.59 14.43
CA ASP A 38 -12.42 24.04 14.57
C ASP A 38 -13.77 24.61 14.10
N PRO A 39 -14.56 25.23 14.99
CA PRO A 39 -15.89 25.74 14.65
C PRO A 39 -15.86 26.89 13.63
N ARG A 40 -14.69 27.50 13.38
CA ARG A 40 -14.50 28.52 12.34
C ARG A 40 -14.49 27.91 10.94
N VAL A 41 -14.22 26.60 10.84
CA VAL A 41 -14.20 25.88 9.57
C VAL A 41 -15.56 25.23 9.36
N ARG A 42 -16.28 25.69 8.33
CA ARG A 42 -17.58 25.10 7.97
C ARG A 42 -17.38 23.65 7.51
N GLU A 43 -18.32 22.79 7.88
CA GLU A 43 -18.35 21.42 7.38
C GLU A 43 -18.38 21.38 5.85
N LEU A 44 -17.54 20.52 5.28
CA LEU A 44 -17.52 20.20 3.86
C LEU A 44 -18.45 19.02 3.59
N LYS A 45 -18.82 18.84 2.31
CA LYS A 45 -19.72 17.76 1.88
C LYS A 45 -19.09 16.80 0.86
N GLY A 46 -17.93 17.16 0.29
CA GLY A 46 -17.33 16.46 -0.85
C GLY A 46 -16.26 15.44 -0.49
N CYS A 47 -15.42 15.70 0.52
CA CYS A 47 -14.18 14.95 0.71
C CYS A 47 -14.38 13.45 0.97
N VAL A 48 -15.44 13.08 1.70
CA VAL A 48 -15.78 11.66 1.91
C VAL A 48 -16.19 10.97 0.61
N ASN A 49 -16.94 11.67 -0.25
CA ASN A 49 -17.33 11.17 -1.56
C ASN A 49 -16.12 11.09 -2.50
N ASP A 50 -15.18 12.04 -2.42
CA ASP A 50 -13.93 12.01 -3.18
C ASP A 50 -13.10 10.79 -2.79
N ALA A 51 -12.96 10.50 -1.49
CA ALA A 51 -12.30 9.28 -1.03
C ALA A 51 -12.98 8.01 -1.58
N ASP A 52 -14.32 7.94 -1.57
CA ASP A 52 -15.03 6.76 -2.11
C ASP A 52 -14.79 6.58 -3.62
N ASN A 53 -14.65 7.67 -4.38
CA ASN A 53 -14.30 7.61 -5.79
C ASN A 53 -12.84 7.17 -6.00
N ILE A 54 -11.91 7.67 -5.18
CA ILE A 54 -10.51 7.25 -5.21
C ILE A 54 -10.39 5.75 -4.87
N LEU A 55 -11.12 5.27 -3.86
CA LEU A 55 -11.15 3.85 -3.51
C LEU A 55 -11.62 2.99 -4.69
N LYS A 56 -12.62 3.44 -5.46
CA LYS A 56 -13.06 2.73 -6.67
C LYS A 56 -11.97 2.70 -7.74
N ILE A 57 -11.27 3.81 -7.97
CA ILE A 57 -10.17 3.88 -8.94
C ILE A 57 -9.03 2.95 -8.52
N LEU A 58 -8.61 3.01 -7.25
CA LEU A 58 -7.55 2.18 -6.68
C LEU A 58 -7.86 0.69 -6.87
N LYS A 59 -9.08 0.27 -6.55
CA LYS A 59 -9.48 -1.14 -6.65
C LYS A 59 -9.70 -1.59 -8.09
N ASN A 60 -10.49 -0.84 -8.86
CA ASN A 60 -11.01 -1.30 -10.14
C ASN A 60 -10.04 -1.04 -11.31
N ALA A 61 -9.40 0.14 -11.32
CA ALA A 61 -8.51 0.53 -12.42
C ALA A 61 -7.04 0.21 -12.10
N LEU A 62 -6.64 0.34 -10.84
CA LEU A 62 -5.24 0.16 -10.42
C LEU A 62 -4.99 -1.17 -9.71
N SER A 63 -6.01 -2.00 -9.53
CA SER A 63 -5.93 -3.35 -8.94
C SER A 63 -5.20 -3.37 -7.58
N PHE A 64 -5.54 -2.43 -6.69
CA PHE A 64 -5.22 -2.52 -5.26
C PHE A 64 -6.22 -3.47 -4.58
N LYS A 65 -5.73 -4.28 -3.65
CA LYS A 65 -6.57 -5.08 -2.75
C LYS A 65 -7.05 -4.24 -1.57
N ASP A 66 -8.11 -4.68 -0.91
CA ASP A 66 -8.59 -4.01 0.31
C ASP A 66 -7.52 -3.97 1.41
N SER A 67 -6.75 -5.05 1.55
CA SER A 67 -5.62 -5.14 2.49
C SER A 67 -4.45 -4.22 2.15
N GLU A 68 -4.45 -3.59 0.99
CA GLU A 68 -3.41 -2.67 0.52
C GLU A 68 -3.86 -1.21 0.67
N ILE A 69 -5.08 -0.95 1.17
CA ILE A 69 -5.64 0.38 1.29
C ILE A 69 -6.05 0.67 2.73
N ARG A 70 -5.52 1.75 3.27
CA ARG A 70 -5.99 2.35 4.52
C ARG A 70 -6.77 3.61 4.19
N CYS A 71 -8.00 3.72 4.69
CA CYS A 71 -8.78 4.94 4.58
C CYS A 71 -9.24 5.39 5.96
N ILE A 72 -8.94 6.64 6.31
CA ILE A 72 -9.41 7.27 7.55
C ILE A 72 -10.28 8.48 7.19
N LYS A 73 -11.39 8.64 7.92
CA LYS A 73 -12.40 9.66 7.63
C LYS A 73 -12.76 10.45 8.87
N ASN A 74 -13.01 11.76 8.71
CA ASN A 74 -13.57 12.67 9.70
C ASN A 74 -12.92 12.51 11.09
N GLU A 75 -13.66 11.96 12.07
CA GLU A 75 -13.26 11.83 13.46
C GLU A 75 -12.03 10.92 13.65
N GLU A 76 -11.73 10.02 12.70
CA GLU A 76 -10.48 9.25 12.68
C GLU A 76 -9.30 10.06 12.12
N ALA A 77 -9.58 10.95 11.16
CA ALA A 77 -8.60 11.81 10.49
C ALA A 77 -8.22 13.04 11.33
N THR A 78 -8.03 12.84 12.63
CA THR A 78 -7.37 13.83 13.50
C THR A 78 -5.91 13.99 13.11
N ARG A 79 -5.25 15.06 13.58
CA ARG A 79 -3.80 15.26 13.38
C ARG A 79 -3.00 14.01 13.79
N ASP A 80 -3.26 13.50 14.99
CA ASP A 80 -2.53 12.34 15.52
C ASP A 80 -2.92 11.06 14.78
N GLY A 81 -4.18 10.93 14.37
CA GLY A 81 -4.63 9.83 13.51
C GLY A 81 -3.90 9.81 12.17
N ILE A 82 -3.82 10.94 11.48
CA ILE A 82 -3.11 11.09 10.21
C ILE A 82 -1.62 10.73 10.38
N LEU A 83 -0.94 11.36 11.34
CA LEU A 83 0.49 11.09 11.57
C LEU A 83 0.76 9.63 11.91
N ARG A 84 -0.09 9.02 12.74
CA ARG A 84 0.01 7.60 13.08
C ARG A 84 -0.12 6.70 11.85
N GLU A 85 -1.07 6.96 10.95
CA GLU A 85 -1.19 6.16 9.73
C GLU A 85 -0.04 6.44 8.75
N PHE A 86 0.49 7.67 8.68
CA PHE A 86 1.72 7.93 7.92
C PHE A 86 2.88 7.07 8.44
N ASP A 87 3.16 7.12 9.73
CA ASP A 87 4.29 6.41 10.32
C ASP A 87 4.11 4.89 10.24
N ASN A 88 2.96 4.38 10.70
CA ASN A 88 2.77 2.93 10.84
C ASN A 88 2.32 2.26 9.55
N TRP A 89 1.40 2.89 8.79
CA TRP A 89 0.82 2.26 7.62
C TRP A 89 1.65 2.49 6.35
N LEU A 90 2.09 3.73 6.10
CA LEU A 90 2.86 4.05 4.90
C LEU A 90 4.35 3.82 5.10
N ILE A 91 4.99 4.51 6.06
CA ILE A 91 6.46 4.52 6.18
C ILE A 91 6.97 3.16 6.64
N ASN A 92 6.54 2.70 7.81
CA ASN A 92 6.99 1.41 8.37
C ASN A 92 6.43 0.20 7.63
N GLY A 93 5.33 0.39 6.89
CA GLY A 93 4.66 -0.67 6.14
C GLY A 93 5.22 -0.91 4.74
N THR A 94 6.08 -0.03 4.24
CA THR A 94 6.60 -0.09 2.85
C THR A 94 8.06 -0.52 2.82
N ALA A 95 8.41 -1.30 1.79
CA ALA A 95 9.78 -1.67 1.45
C ALA A 95 10.24 -1.04 0.12
N PRO A 96 11.56 -0.97 -0.15
CA PRO A 96 12.09 -0.53 -1.44
C PRO A 96 11.48 -1.31 -2.61
N GLY A 97 10.98 -0.59 -3.61
CA GLY A 97 10.33 -1.16 -4.79
C GLY A 97 8.80 -1.13 -4.75
N ASP A 98 8.18 -0.97 -3.57
CA ASP A 98 6.72 -0.86 -3.45
C ASP A 98 6.16 0.39 -4.14
N LYS A 99 4.88 0.30 -4.52
CA LYS A 99 4.12 1.40 -5.09
C LYS A 99 3.22 2.02 -4.04
N ILE A 100 3.44 3.30 -3.76
CA ILE A 100 2.69 4.05 -2.77
C ILE A 100 1.70 4.98 -3.49
N PHE A 101 0.49 5.11 -2.93
CA PHE A 101 -0.47 6.15 -3.28
C PHE A 101 -0.92 6.90 -2.02
N ILE A 102 -1.06 8.21 -2.10
CA ILE A 102 -1.63 9.01 -1.01
C ILE A 102 -2.61 10.05 -1.56
N SER A 103 -3.75 10.20 -0.89
CA SER A 103 -4.74 11.25 -1.16
C SER A 103 -5.38 11.76 0.11
#